data_AF-D5WTL5-F1
#
_entry.id   AF-D5WTL5-F1
#
_cell.length_a   1.000
_cell.length_b   1.000
_cell.length_c   1.000
_cell.angle_alpha   90.00
_cell.angle_beta   90.00
_cell.angle_gamma   90.00
#
_symmetry.space_group_name_H-M   'P 1'
#
loop_
_entity.id
_entity.type
_entity.pdbx_description
1 polymer ?
#
loop_
_entity_poly.entity_id
_entity_poly.type
_entity_poly.pdbx_seq_one_letter_code
_entity_poly.pdbx_strand_id
1 'polypeptide(L)'
;MGISATASVLGAFGLLVLLALAVKVAALVFQRRGALSLHTGKVTAMTAGLMCAMTSGSILTGIFQSDPLWATVVSTIAGATVGVLIGIPLHLSICLEGFAAGVMGGGMGSMPMVSAPYVLSGFWWTLSLAAFLALHRLVAAREAESAPRAAQETGWPDGTAGILLRRMTATALVATVLVALFTLLLPLFHTTYPPLIQTPMCGS
;
A
#
# COMPACT_ATOMS: atom_id res chain seq x y z
N MET A 1 -12.20 -20.77 15.67
CA MET A 1 -11.67 -19.60 16.40
C MET A 1 -12.25 -18.36 15.75
N GLY A 2 -13.04 -17.57 16.47
CA GLY A 2 -13.71 -16.40 15.90
C GLY A 2 -12.71 -15.26 15.69
N ILE A 3 -12.67 -14.70 14.47
CA ILE A 3 -11.98 -13.43 14.22
C ILE A 3 -12.63 -12.40 15.14
N SER A 4 -11.86 -11.77 16.03
CA SER A 4 -12.38 -10.66 16.83
C SER A 4 -12.89 -9.59 15.86
N ALA A 5 -14.13 -9.12 16.05
CA ALA A 5 -14.75 -8.11 15.18
C ALA A 5 -13.86 -6.86 15.00
N THR A 6 -12.98 -6.58 15.96
CA THR A 6 -11.98 -5.51 15.88
C THR A 6 -10.91 -5.75 14.81
N ALA A 7 -10.46 -6.99 14.62
CA ALA A 7 -9.43 -7.34 13.64
C ALA A 7 -9.96 -7.23 12.20
N SER A 8 -11.18 -7.74 11.94
CA SER A 8 -11.80 -7.65 10.62
C SER A 8 -12.08 -6.21 10.20
N VAL A 9 -12.55 -5.35 11.13
CA VAL A 9 -12.74 -3.92 10.88
C VAL A 9 -11.40 -3.23 10.56
N LEU A 10 -10.35 -3.55 11.29
CA LEU A 10 -9.01 -2.99 11.05
C LEU A 10 -8.43 -3.40 9.69
N GLY A 11 -8.58 -4.67 9.31
CA GLY A 11 -8.17 -5.17 8.00
C GLY A 11 -8.94 -4.49 6.85
N ALA A 12 -10.26 -4.34 6.99
CA ALA A 12 -11.08 -3.63 6.01
C ALA A 12 -10.69 -2.15 5.88
N PHE A 13 -10.43 -1.47 7.01
CA PHE A 13 -9.91 -0.10 7.01
C PHE A 13 -8.55 -0.01 6.31
N GLY A 14 -7.63 -0.93 6.59
CA GLY A 14 -6.32 -1.00 5.93
C GLY A 14 -6.41 -1.14 4.42
N LEU A 15 -7.30 -2.01 3.92
CA LEU A 15 -7.55 -2.18 2.49
C LEU A 15 -8.18 -0.93 1.85
N LEU A 16 -9.11 -0.27 2.55
CA LEU A 16 -9.74 0.96 2.05
C LEU A 16 -8.70 2.09 1.92
N VAL A 17 -7.83 2.27 2.92
CA VAL A 17 -6.75 3.25 2.86
C VAL A 17 -5.78 2.94 1.71
N LEU A 18 -5.42 1.68 1.53
CA LEU A 18 -4.56 1.23 0.43
C LEU A 18 -5.17 1.55 -0.94
N LEU A 19 -6.46 1.26 -1.11
CA LEU A 19 -7.21 1.58 -2.33
C LEU A 19 -7.23 3.09 -2.58
N ALA A 20 -7.51 3.90 -1.56
CA ALA A 20 -7.52 5.35 -1.68
C ALA A 20 -6.15 5.93 -2.08
N LEU A 21 -5.06 5.38 -1.52
CA LEU A 21 -3.69 5.76 -1.88
C LEU A 21 -3.34 5.37 -3.32
N ALA A 22 -3.73 4.17 -3.74
CA ALA A 22 -3.52 3.69 -5.11
C ALA A 22 -4.26 4.58 -6.12
N VAL A 23 -5.54 4.89 -5.86
CA VAL A 23 -6.33 5.81 -6.69
C VAL A 23 -5.71 7.19 -6.73
N LYS A 24 -5.24 7.72 -5.59
CA LYS A 24 -4.58 9.03 -5.53
C LYS A 24 -3.31 9.07 -6.38
N VAL A 25 -2.44 8.05 -6.28
CA VAL A 25 -1.22 7.98 -7.11
C VAL A 25 -1.57 7.82 -8.59
N ALA A 26 -2.54 6.97 -8.92
CA ALA A 26 -3.01 6.85 -10.30
C ALA A 26 -3.50 8.21 -10.83
N ALA A 27 -4.37 8.91 -10.09
CA ALA A 27 -4.85 10.24 -10.47
C ALA A 27 -3.72 11.26 -10.68
N LEU A 28 -2.72 11.27 -9.79
CA LEU A 28 -1.53 12.13 -9.93
C LEU A 28 -0.74 11.80 -11.20
N VAL A 29 -0.53 10.52 -11.50
CA VAL A 29 0.16 10.07 -12.72
C VAL A 29 -0.63 10.45 -13.97
N PHE A 30 -1.97 10.28 -13.95
CA PHE A 30 -2.84 10.69 -15.06
C PHE A 30 -2.79 12.20 -15.32
N GLN A 31 -2.85 13.02 -14.26
CA GLN A 31 -2.80 14.48 -14.37
C GLN A 31 -1.42 14.99 -14.82
N ARG A 32 -0.34 14.31 -14.40
CA ARG A 32 1.04 14.75 -14.64
C ARG A 32 1.78 13.94 -15.70
N ARG A 33 1.06 13.15 -16.51
CA ARG A 33 1.64 12.24 -17.51
C ARG A 33 2.62 12.92 -18.49
N GLY A 34 2.40 14.19 -18.82
CA GLY A 34 3.27 14.95 -19.73
C GLY A 34 4.62 15.36 -19.13
N ALA A 35 4.76 15.37 -17.80
CA ALA A 35 5.98 15.79 -17.10
C ALA A 35 6.81 14.59 -16.57
N LEU A 36 6.29 13.37 -16.69
CA LEU A 36 6.93 12.18 -16.12
C LEU A 36 7.91 11.56 -17.11
N SER A 37 9.16 11.36 -16.66
CA SER A 37 10.13 10.57 -17.42
C SER A 37 9.70 9.11 -17.49
N LEU A 38 10.08 8.40 -18.56
CA LEU A 38 9.81 6.97 -18.73
C LEU A 38 10.32 6.15 -17.53
N HIS A 39 11.51 6.48 -17.02
CA HIS A 39 12.10 5.81 -15.87
C HIS A 39 11.29 6.04 -14.58
N THR A 40 10.86 7.27 -14.31
CA THR A 40 10.00 7.58 -13.15
C THR A 40 8.64 6.88 -13.26
N GLY A 41 8.07 6.81 -14.46
CA GLY A 41 6.84 6.06 -14.72
C GLY A 41 6.97 4.58 -14.38
N LYS A 42 8.06 3.93 -14.83
CA LYS A 42 8.36 2.53 -14.51
C LYS A 42 8.45 2.28 -13.01
N VAL A 43 9.26 3.07 -12.30
CA VAL A 43 9.41 2.93 -10.84
C VAL A 43 8.09 3.15 -10.12
N THR A 44 7.28 4.12 -10.55
CA THR A 44 5.98 4.41 -9.93
C THR A 44 4.99 3.27 -10.09
N ALA A 45 4.85 2.72 -11.30
CA ALA A 45 3.96 1.59 -11.57
C ALA A 45 4.43 0.32 -10.83
N MET A 46 5.73 0.05 -10.85
CA MET A 46 6.34 -1.08 -10.16
C MET A 46 6.10 -1.02 -8.65
N THR A 47 6.45 0.11 -8.01
CA THR A 47 6.30 0.27 -6.56
C THR A 47 4.84 0.23 -6.13
N ALA A 48 3.94 0.92 -6.85
CA ALA A 48 2.52 0.92 -6.48
C ALA A 48 1.89 -0.47 -6.64
N GLY A 49 2.17 -1.18 -7.75
CA GLY A 49 1.68 -2.54 -7.97
C GLY A 49 2.19 -3.53 -6.92
N LEU A 50 3.51 -3.49 -6.64
CA LEU A 50 4.14 -4.35 -5.64
C LEU A 50 3.58 -4.12 -4.23
N MET A 51 3.50 -2.86 -3.79
CA MET A 51 3.04 -2.50 -2.45
C MET A 51 1.55 -2.78 -2.25
N CYS A 52 0.72 -2.56 -3.28
CA CYS A 52 -0.68 -2.97 -3.26
C CYS A 52 -0.85 -4.48 -3.13
N ALA A 53 -0.08 -5.26 -3.91
CA ALA A 53 -0.13 -6.72 -3.84
C ALA A 53 0.33 -7.24 -2.46
N MET A 54 1.47 -6.76 -1.96
CA MET A 54 2.02 -7.21 -0.68
C MET A 54 1.12 -6.87 0.51
N THR A 55 0.58 -5.65 0.55
CA THR A 55 -0.28 -5.23 1.66
C THR A 55 -1.63 -5.91 1.63
N SER A 56 -2.23 -6.06 0.43
CA SER A 56 -3.48 -6.81 0.34
C SER A 56 -3.28 -8.28 0.70
N GLY A 57 -2.25 -8.95 0.18
CA GLY A 57 -1.94 -10.34 0.50
C GLY A 57 -1.68 -10.58 1.99
N SER A 58 -0.96 -9.64 2.64
CA SER A 58 -0.70 -9.74 4.07
C SER A 58 -1.94 -9.46 4.93
N ILE A 59 -2.80 -8.53 4.54
CA ILE A 59 -4.07 -8.30 5.26
C ILE A 59 -5.00 -9.51 5.10
N LEU A 60 -5.13 -10.06 3.89
CA LEU A 60 -5.98 -11.22 3.63
C LEU A 60 -5.51 -12.47 4.39
N THR A 61 -4.21 -12.75 4.40
CA THR A 61 -3.68 -13.96 5.06
C THR A 61 -3.54 -13.75 6.57
N GLY A 62 -3.04 -12.59 7.00
CA GLY A 62 -2.75 -12.34 8.41
C GLY A 62 -3.99 -11.99 9.23
N ILE A 63 -4.82 -11.07 8.75
CA ILE A 63 -5.96 -10.54 9.51
C ILE A 63 -7.23 -11.33 9.25
N PHE A 64 -7.55 -11.61 7.99
CA PHE A 64 -8.75 -12.38 7.63
C PHE A 64 -8.57 -13.89 7.74
N GLN A 65 -7.35 -14.38 8.01
CA GLN A 65 -7.02 -15.80 8.12
C GLN A 65 -7.54 -16.62 6.93
N SER A 66 -7.56 -16.01 5.74
CA SER A 66 -8.00 -16.68 4.52
C SER A 66 -6.96 -17.71 4.06
N ASP A 67 -7.40 -18.68 3.28
CA ASP A 67 -6.49 -19.67 2.68
C ASP A 67 -5.36 -18.95 1.92
N PRO A 68 -4.08 -19.25 2.21
CA PRO A 68 -2.95 -18.53 1.61
C PRO A 68 -2.98 -18.55 0.07
N LEU A 69 -3.50 -19.63 -0.52
CA LEU A 69 -3.66 -19.76 -1.97
C LEU A 69 -4.66 -18.73 -2.51
N TRP A 70 -5.83 -18.61 -1.89
CA TRP A 70 -6.85 -17.63 -2.27
C TRP A 70 -6.34 -16.19 -2.05
N ALA A 71 -5.70 -15.93 -0.92
CA ALA A 71 -5.10 -14.63 -0.63
C ALA A 71 -4.04 -14.25 -1.69
N THR A 72 -3.23 -15.20 -2.14
CA THR A 72 -2.22 -14.99 -3.18
C THR A 72 -2.85 -14.61 -4.51
N VAL A 73 -3.88 -15.36 -4.94
CA VAL A 73 -4.55 -15.12 -6.23
C VAL A 73 -5.22 -13.75 -6.23
N VAL A 74 -5.96 -13.41 -5.17
CA VAL A 74 -6.68 -12.14 -5.06
C VAL A 74 -5.70 -10.95 -5.00
N SER A 75 -4.66 -11.05 -4.18
CA SER A 75 -3.65 -9.97 -4.05
C SER A 75 -2.81 -9.77 -5.30
N THR A 76 -2.46 -10.86 -5.99
CA THR A 76 -1.80 -10.83 -7.30
C THR A 76 -2.64 -10.08 -8.32
N ILE A 77 -3.92 -10.44 -8.46
CA ILE A 77 -4.82 -9.76 -9.41
C ILE A 77 -4.97 -8.29 -9.04
N ALA A 78 -5.19 -7.97 -7.75
CA ALA A 78 -5.35 -6.60 -7.29
C ALA A 78 -4.10 -5.75 -7.59
N GLY A 79 -2.91 -6.21 -7.21
CA GLY A 79 -1.66 -5.49 -7.42
C GLY A 79 -1.27 -5.37 -8.89
N ALA A 80 -1.45 -6.44 -9.68
CA ALA A 80 -1.22 -6.42 -11.12
C ALA A 80 -2.13 -5.40 -11.81
N THR A 81 -3.42 -5.36 -11.42
CA THR A 81 -4.38 -4.40 -11.96
C THR A 81 -3.98 -2.97 -11.62
N VAL A 82 -3.57 -2.69 -10.37
CA VAL A 82 -3.09 -1.36 -9.97
C VAL A 82 -1.85 -0.95 -10.77
N GLY A 83 -0.88 -1.84 -10.92
CA GLY A 83 0.34 -1.58 -11.70
C GLY A 83 0.04 -1.27 -13.17
N VAL A 84 -0.88 -2.02 -13.79
CA VAL A 84 -1.32 -1.77 -15.17
C VAL A 84 -2.07 -0.43 -15.27
N LEU A 85 -3.02 -0.16 -14.38
CA LEU A 85 -3.82 1.08 -14.39
C LEU A 85 -2.95 2.34 -14.31
N ILE A 86 -1.86 2.30 -13.52
CA ILE A 86 -0.89 3.39 -13.42
C ILE A 86 -0.04 3.51 -14.69
N GLY A 87 0.24 2.40 -15.37
CA GLY A 87 1.03 2.37 -16.61
C GLY A 87 0.28 2.81 -17.87
N ILE A 88 -1.04 2.59 -17.95
CA ILE A 88 -1.90 2.92 -19.11
C ILE A 88 -1.67 4.33 -19.67
N PRO A 89 -1.63 5.42 -18.86
CA PRO A 89 -1.48 6.77 -19.40
C PRO A 89 -0.08 7.10 -19.93
N LEU A 90 0.91 6.22 -19.80
CA LEU A 90 2.31 6.49 -20.11
C LEU A 90 2.82 5.66 -21.30
N HIS A 91 3.04 4.35 -21.10
CA HIS A 91 3.60 3.47 -22.13
C HIS A 91 3.38 1.99 -21.80
N LEU A 92 3.29 1.13 -22.83
CA LEU A 92 3.09 -0.32 -22.65
C LEU A 92 4.19 -0.99 -21.82
N SER A 93 5.43 -0.54 -21.97
CA SER A 93 6.56 -1.04 -21.18
C SER A 93 6.40 -0.77 -19.68
N ILE A 94 5.71 0.31 -19.29
CA ILE A 94 5.43 0.62 -17.88
C ILE A 94 4.32 -0.30 -17.35
N CYS A 95 3.30 -0.59 -18.17
CA CYS A 95 2.24 -1.54 -17.80
C CYS A 95 2.79 -2.92 -17.49
N LEU A 96 3.74 -3.41 -18.30
CA LEU A 96 4.34 -4.74 -18.12
C LEU A 96 5.18 -4.82 -16.85
N GLU A 97 5.96 -3.79 -16.55
CA GLU A 97 6.77 -3.70 -15.32
C GLU A 97 5.86 -3.64 -14.08
N GLY A 98 4.79 -2.84 -14.14
CA GLY A 98 3.79 -2.77 -13.07
C GLY A 98 3.02 -4.08 -12.87
N PHE A 99 2.65 -4.75 -13.96
CA PHE A 99 2.02 -6.08 -13.92
C PHE A 99 2.93 -7.11 -13.26
N ALA A 100 4.17 -7.23 -13.75
CA ALA A 100 5.14 -8.20 -13.24
C ALA A 100 5.43 -7.97 -11.75
N ALA A 101 5.57 -6.71 -11.33
CA ALA A 101 5.75 -6.34 -9.93
C ALA A 101 4.54 -6.70 -9.06
N GLY A 102 3.32 -6.50 -9.56
CA GLY A 102 2.10 -6.89 -8.88
C GLY A 102 1.99 -8.41 -8.68
N VAL A 103 2.35 -9.19 -9.70
CA VAL A 103 2.40 -10.66 -9.60
C VAL A 103 3.44 -11.10 -8.57
N MET A 104 4.64 -10.51 -8.61
CA MET A 104 5.70 -10.81 -7.64
C MET A 104 5.27 -10.48 -6.20
N GLY A 105 4.62 -9.34 -5.99
CA GLY A 105 4.19 -8.90 -4.67
C GLY A 105 3.07 -9.75 -4.08
N GLY A 106 2.15 -10.28 -4.90
CA GLY A 106 1.04 -11.09 -4.41
C GLY A 106 1.50 -12.42 -3.82
N GLY A 107 2.47 -13.07 -4.47
CA GLY A 107 3.10 -14.30 -3.95
C GLY A 107 3.86 -14.09 -2.64
N MET A 108 4.60 -12.98 -2.53
CA MET A 108 5.38 -12.67 -1.34
C MET A 108 4.53 -12.12 -0.18
N GLY A 109 3.38 -11.51 -0.46
CA GLY A 109 2.52 -10.90 0.57
C GLY A 109 1.75 -11.90 1.42
N SER A 110 1.38 -13.05 0.86
CA SER A 110 0.56 -14.07 1.52
C SER A 110 1.38 -15.13 2.29
N MET A 111 2.54 -15.53 1.76
CA MET A 111 3.31 -16.67 2.27
C MET A 111 3.91 -16.52 3.69
N PRO A 112 4.50 -15.38 4.10
CA PRO A 112 5.27 -15.33 5.34
C PRO A 112 4.42 -15.15 6.62
N MET A 113 3.08 -15.22 6.51
CA MET A 113 2.15 -14.81 7.57
C MET A 113 1.85 -15.88 8.63
N VAL A 114 2.38 -17.10 8.47
CA VAL A 114 2.03 -18.25 9.34
C VAL A 114 2.61 -18.11 10.76
N SER A 115 3.73 -17.41 10.93
CA SER A 115 4.43 -17.30 12.24
C SER A 115 4.08 -16.03 13.03
N ALA A 116 3.76 -14.92 12.37
CA ALA A 116 3.47 -13.64 13.03
C ALA A 116 2.49 -12.78 12.20
N PRO A 117 1.21 -13.19 12.11
CA PRO A 117 0.25 -12.59 11.16
C PRO A 117 -0.02 -11.11 11.40
N TYR A 118 -0.14 -10.66 12.65
CA TYR A 118 -0.44 -9.25 12.94
C TYR A 118 0.77 -8.32 12.78
N VAL A 119 1.93 -8.75 13.29
CA VAL A 119 3.17 -7.94 13.27
C VAL A 119 3.64 -7.74 11.83
N LEU A 120 3.67 -8.80 11.05
CA LEU A 120 4.17 -8.74 9.68
C LEU A 120 3.18 -8.00 8.75
N SER A 121 1.88 -8.06 9.02
CA SER A 121 0.87 -7.29 8.26
C SER A 121 1.01 -5.80 8.57
N GLY A 122 1.20 -5.44 9.85
CA GLY A 122 1.51 -4.06 10.25
C GLY A 122 2.81 -3.54 9.63
N PHE A 123 3.85 -4.37 9.55
CA PHE A 123 5.10 -4.02 8.87
C PHE A 123 4.90 -3.71 7.39
N TRP A 124 4.22 -4.59 6.64
CA TRP A 124 3.97 -4.35 5.21
C TRP A 124 3.08 -3.12 4.96
N TRP A 125 2.13 -2.88 5.86
CA TRP A 125 1.27 -1.71 5.82
C TRP A 125 2.06 -0.40 6.01
N THR A 126 2.98 -0.36 6.98
CA THR A 126 3.85 0.81 7.20
C THR A 126 4.81 1.04 6.05
N LEU A 127 5.41 -0.02 5.49
CA LEU A 127 6.25 0.08 4.29
C LEU A 127 5.49 0.61 3.09
N SER A 128 4.27 0.12 2.86
CA SER A 128 3.47 0.55 1.73
C SER A 128 3.07 2.02 1.86
N LEU A 129 2.71 2.46 3.06
CA LEU A 129 2.47 3.87 3.31
C LEU A 129 3.71 4.72 3.00
N ALA A 130 4.89 4.33 3.51
CA ALA A 130 6.14 5.02 3.24
C ALA A 130 6.45 5.07 1.74
N ALA A 131 6.20 3.98 1.01
CA ALA A 131 6.37 3.89 -0.43
C ALA A 131 5.40 4.82 -1.18
N PHE A 132 4.10 4.82 -0.84
CA PHE A 132 3.13 5.74 -1.45
C PHE A 132 3.45 7.21 -1.18
N LEU A 133 3.97 7.54 0.01
CA LEU A 133 4.47 8.87 0.32
C LEU A 133 5.71 9.22 -0.52
N ALA A 134 6.66 8.30 -0.65
CA ALA A 134 7.84 8.47 -1.50
C ALA A 134 7.44 8.69 -2.96
N LEU A 135 6.46 7.94 -3.49
CA LEU A 135 5.92 8.12 -4.84
C LEU A 135 5.28 9.50 -5.01
N HIS A 136 4.49 9.95 -4.03
CA HIS A 136 3.91 11.29 -4.07
C HIS A 136 5.00 12.37 -4.11
N ARG A 137 6.06 12.23 -3.31
CA ARG A 137 7.20 13.16 -3.30
C ARG A 137 7.98 13.11 -4.60
N LEU A 138 8.17 11.93 -5.16
CA LEU A 138 8.88 11.71 -6.42
C LEU A 138 8.15 12.37 -7.59
N VAL A 139 6.83 12.15 -7.71
CA VAL A 139 6.00 12.77 -8.75
C VAL A 139 6.00 14.29 -8.60
N ALA A 140 5.85 14.81 -7.38
CA ALA A 140 5.90 16.25 -7.12
C ALA A 140 7.28 16.88 -7.37
N ALA A 141 8.38 16.18 -7.08
CA ALA A 141 9.74 16.65 -7.34
C ALA A 141 10.02 16.74 -8.84
N ARG A 142 9.57 15.76 -9.63
CA ARG A 142 9.70 15.78 -11.10
C ARG A 142 8.86 16.87 -11.74
N GLU A 143 7.72 17.21 -11.15
CA GLU A 143 6.96 18.38 -11.56
C GLU A 143 7.77 19.67 -11.35
N ALA A 144 8.40 19.85 -10.19
CA ALA A 144 9.22 21.04 -9.91
C ALA A 144 10.42 21.18 -10.88
N GLU A 145 11.02 20.07 -11.31
CA GLU A 145 12.08 20.07 -12.33
C GLU A 145 11.55 20.35 -13.75
N SER A 146 10.29 19.99 -14.01
CA SER A 146 9.63 20.23 -15.31
C SER A 146 8.99 21.62 -15.41
N ALA A 147 8.65 22.23 -14.27
CA ALA A 147 8.06 23.56 -14.15
C ALA A 147 8.88 24.69 -14.78
N PRO A 148 10.23 24.77 -14.67
CA PRO A 148 10.98 25.81 -15.38
C PRO A 148 10.89 25.71 -16.91
N ARG A 149 10.57 24.53 -17.48
CA ARG A 149 10.29 24.39 -18.92
C ARG A 149 8.85 24.83 -19.28
N ALA A 150 7.88 24.60 -18.40
CA ALA A 150 6.47 24.96 -18.62
C ALA A 150 6.15 26.44 -18.32
N ALA A 151 6.82 27.05 -17.33
CA ALA A 151 6.71 28.47 -16.99
C ALA A 151 7.29 29.39 -18.08
N GLN A 152 8.17 28.86 -18.93
CA GLN A 152 8.62 29.56 -20.13
C GLN A 152 7.54 29.58 -21.23
N GLU A 153 6.55 28.68 -21.21
CA GLU A 153 5.48 28.60 -22.22
C GLU A 153 4.14 29.19 -21.76
N THR A 154 3.82 29.23 -20.46
CA THR A 154 2.50 29.71 -19.99
C THR A 154 2.60 30.54 -18.73
N GLY A 155 2.42 31.87 -18.86
CA GLY A 155 2.48 32.83 -17.77
C GLY A 155 1.19 32.88 -16.93
N TRP A 156 0.95 31.88 -16.08
CA TRP A 156 -0.09 31.93 -15.03
C TRP A 156 0.46 31.53 -13.65
N PRO A 157 -0.03 32.13 -12.53
CA PRO A 157 0.56 31.96 -11.21
C PRO A 157 -0.16 30.88 -10.37
N ASP A 158 0.56 29.80 -10.03
CA ASP A 158 0.09 28.70 -9.18
C ASP A 158 0.50 28.88 -7.71
N GLY A 159 -0.45 29.19 -6.82
CA GLY A 159 -0.15 29.43 -5.39
C GLY A 159 -1.00 28.62 -4.38
N THR A 160 -2.20 28.19 -4.73
CA THR A 160 -3.19 27.71 -3.75
C THR A 160 -3.31 26.20 -3.66
N ALA A 161 -3.13 25.48 -4.78
CA ALA A 161 -3.25 24.02 -4.83
C ALA A 161 -2.14 23.31 -4.03
N GLY A 162 -0.92 23.85 -4.04
CA GLY A 162 0.22 23.29 -3.31
C GLY A 162 0.06 23.30 -1.79
N ILE A 163 -0.61 24.33 -1.24
CA ILE A 163 -0.79 24.50 0.22
C ILE A 163 -1.86 23.55 0.75
N LEU A 164 -2.96 23.37 0.02
CA LEU A 164 -4.04 22.45 0.38
C LEU A 164 -3.56 20.98 0.32
N LEU A 165 -2.78 20.65 -0.71
CA LEU A 165 -2.20 19.31 -0.91
C LEU A 165 -1.17 18.97 0.19
N ARG A 166 -0.37 19.95 0.64
CA ARG A 166 0.59 19.78 1.75
C ARG A 166 -0.11 19.49 3.08
N ARG A 167 -1.24 20.14 3.35
CA ARG A 167 -2.06 19.91 4.56
C ARG A 167 -2.76 18.55 4.56
N MET A 168 -3.21 18.06 3.40
CA MET A 168 -3.78 16.72 3.29
C MET A 168 -2.73 15.60 3.46
N THR A 169 -1.48 15.83 3.03
CA THR A 169 -0.40 14.85 3.25
C THR A 169 0.06 14.77 4.71
N ALA A 170 0.08 15.89 5.44
CA ALA A 170 0.49 15.90 6.84
C ALA A 170 -0.56 15.24 7.75
N THR A 171 -1.85 15.46 7.49
CA THR A 171 -2.95 14.87 8.25
C THR A 171 -3.06 13.36 8.02
N ALA A 172 -2.90 12.91 6.77
CA ALA A 172 -2.84 11.48 6.45
C ALA A 172 -1.66 10.79 7.15
N LEU A 173 -0.49 11.43 7.21
CA LEU A 173 0.73 10.92 7.84
C LEU A 173 0.58 10.81 9.37
N VAL A 174 0.00 11.82 10.03
CA VAL A 174 -0.26 11.77 11.49
C VAL A 174 -1.28 10.69 11.84
N ALA A 175 -2.40 10.62 11.11
CA ALA A 175 -3.44 9.62 11.38
C ALA A 175 -2.94 8.19 11.18
N THR A 176 -2.10 7.95 10.17
CA THR A 176 -1.55 6.62 9.89
C THR A 176 -0.38 6.24 10.80
N VAL A 177 0.47 7.18 11.23
CA VAL A 177 1.48 6.92 12.27
C VAL A 177 0.81 6.53 13.59
N LEU A 178 -0.33 7.15 13.93
CA LEU A 178 -1.10 6.76 15.11
C LEU A 178 -1.70 5.35 14.98
N VAL A 179 -2.22 4.98 13.81
CA VAL A 179 -2.76 3.63 13.56
C VAL A 179 -1.64 2.58 13.57
N ALA A 180 -0.49 2.87 12.97
CA ALA A 180 0.70 2.01 12.99
C ALA A 180 1.24 1.82 14.41
N LEU A 181 1.34 2.89 15.20
CA LEU A 181 1.75 2.84 16.61
C LEU A 181 0.76 2.00 17.42
N PHE A 182 -0.54 2.20 17.21
CA PHE A 182 -1.60 1.44 17.88
C PHE A 182 -1.55 -0.06 17.54
N THR A 183 -1.30 -0.41 16.27
CA THR A 183 -1.18 -1.81 15.83
C THR A 183 0.10 -2.48 16.32
N LEU A 184 1.20 -1.75 16.41
CA LEU A 184 2.46 -2.25 16.98
C LEU A 184 2.38 -2.44 18.50
N LEU A 185 1.54 -1.66 19.17
CA LEU A 185 1.26 -1.77 20.62
C LEU A 185 0.21 -2.84 20.95
N LEU A 186 -0.71 -3.19 20.05
CA LEU A 186 -1.74 -4.19 20.28
C LEU A 186 -1.24 -5.56 20.80
N PRO A 187 -0.16 -6.16 20.26
CA PRO A 187 0.36 -7.43 20.77
C PRO A 187 0.98 -7.33 22.17
N LEU A 188 1.50 -6.16 22.58
CA LEU A 188 1.97 -5.94 23.97
C LEU A 188 0.82 -6.03 24.99
N PHE A 189 -0.42 -5.75 24.57
CA PHE A 189 -1.60 -5.88 25.41
C PHE A 189 -2.21 -7.29 25.41
N HIS A 190 -1.85 -8.15 24.45
CA HIS A 190 -2.37 -9.53 24.36
C HIS A 190 -1.42 -10.59 24.93
N THR A 191 -0.14 -10.27 25.15
CA THR A 191 0.81 -11.16 25.85
C THR A 191 0.52 -11.35 27.34
N THR A 192 -0.46 -10.65 27.91
CA THR A 192 -0.84 -10.77 29.32
C THR A 192 -1.78 -11.94 29.63
N TYR A 193 -2.23 -12.70 28.63
CA TYR A 193 -2.98 -13.94 28.85
C TYR A 193 -2.10 -15.14 28.49
N PRO A 194 -1.47 -15.82 29.48
CA PRO A 194 -0.84 -17.09 29.20
C PRO A 194 -1.92 -18.05 28.67
N PRO A 195 -1.64 -18.84 27.62
CA PRO A 195 -2.54 -19.90 27.23
C PRO A 195 -2.68 -20.86 28.41
N LEU A 196 -3.90 -20.95 28.97
CA LEU A 196 -4.27 -22.06 29.84
C LEU A 196 -4.07 -23.33 29.02
N ILE A 197 -2.97 -24.01 29.31
CA ILE A 197 -2.66 -25.35 28.83
C ILE A 197 -3.84 -26.23 29.24
N GLN A 198 -4.75 -26.48 28.31
CA GLN A 198 -5.67 -27.61 28.42
C GLN A 198 -4.82 -28.87 28.30
N THR A 199 -4.58 -29.51 29.42
CA THR A 199 -4.06 -30.87 29.49
C THR A 199 -5.08 -31.81 28.83
N PRO A 200 -4.70 -32.65 27.86
CA PRO A 200 -5.51 -33.81 27.54
C PRO A 200 -5.32 -34.86 28.64
N MET A 201 -6.33 -34.96 29.51
CA MET A 201 -6.62 -36.17 30.28
C MET A 201 -7.18 -37.24 29.33
N CYS A 202 -6.38 -38.25 29.02
CA CYS A 202 -6.74 -39.65 28.65
C CYS A 202 -5.44 -40.30 28.11
N GLY A 203 -4.98 -41.46 28.56
CA GLY A 203 -5.71 -42.60 29.07
C GLY A 203 -5.41 -43.80 28.16
N SER A 204 -4.33 -44.53 28.44
CA SER A 204 -4.11 -45.95 28.12
C SER A 204 -2.83 -46.42 28.79
#